data_AF-A0A1J3F1T3-F1
#
_entry.id   AF-A0A1J3F1T3-F1
#
_cell.length_a   1.000
_cell.length_b   1.000
_cell.length_c   1.000
_cell.angle_alpha   90.00
_cell.angle_beta   90.00
_cell.angle_gamma   90.00
#
_symmetry.space_group_name_H-M   'P 1'
#
loop_
_entity.id
_entity.type
_entity.pdbx_description
1 polymer ?
#
loop_
_entity_poly.entity_id
_entity_poly.type
_entity_poly.pdbx_seq_one_letter_code
_entity_poly.pdbx_strand_id
1 'polypeptide(L)'
;KNSARLATAGFFSYLLFSWMNPLLSLGFKKPLSREDIPTVVPEDEAELAYNKFSQAWATLLTEGSSKNKRNLVFRAVAKVYFKENIFIAVCAFLRTVAVVSLPLML
;
A
#
# COMPACT_ATOMS: atom_id res chain seq x y z
N LYS A 1 2.01 -16.64 -14.13
CA LYS A 1 0.56 -16.70 -14.48
C LYS A 1 -0.38 -16.65 -13.26
N ASN A 2 0.13 -16.73 -12.01
CA ASN A 2 -0.70 -16.73 -10.79
C ASN A 2 -1.01 -15.34 -10.20
N SER A 3 -0.19 -14.31 -10.47
CA SER A 3 -0.39 -12.95 -9.96
C SER A 3 -1.68 -12.28 -10.46
N ALA A 4 -2.12 -12.64 -11.66
CA ALA A 4 -3.35 -12.11 -12.25
C ALA A 4 -4.60 -12.47 -11.43
N ARG A 5 -4.62 -13.61 -10.71
CA ARG A 5 -5.76 -14.01 -9.86
C ARG A 5 -5.90 -13.17 -8.60
N LEU A 6 -4.78 -12.65 -8.09
CA LEU A 6 -4.83 -11.72 -6.95
C LEU A 6 -5.22 -10.32 -7.41
N ALA A 7 -4.63 -9.85 -8.52
CA ALA A 7 -4.91 -8.54 -9.09
C ALA A 7 -6.37 -8.36 -9.55
N THR A 8 -7.11 -9.43 -9.85
CA THR A 8 -8.53 -9.39 -10.27
C THR A 8 -9.54 -9.68 -9.16
N ALA A 9 -9.15 -9.59 -7.89
CA ALA A 9 -10.08 -9.71 -6.78
C ALA A 9 -11.03 -8.48 -6.71
N GLY A 10 -12.33 -8.72 -6.47
CA GLY A 10 -13.30 -7.64 -6.30
C GLY A 10 -13.10 -6.87 -4.98
N PHE A 11 -13.72 -5.69 -4.85
CA PHE A 11 -13.59 -4.81 -3.67
C PHE A 11 -13.84 -5.53 -2.33
N PHE A 12 -14.94 -6.30 -2.22
CA PHE A 12 -15.25 -7.06 -1.02
C PHE A 12 -14.25 -8.18 -0.73
N SER A 13 -13.61 -8.72 -1.78
CA SER A 13 -12.59 -9.74 -1.61
C SER A 13 -11.34 -9.17 -0.95
N TYR A 14 -10.90 -7.97 -1.37
CA TYR A 14 -9.84 -7.24 -0.70
C TYR A 14 -10.21 -6.84 0.73
N LEU A 15 -11.42 -6.31 0.95
CA LEU A 15 -11.86 -5.84 2.27
C LEU A 15 -11.96 -6.97 3.31
N LEU A 16 -12.42 -8.16 2.90
CA LEU A 16 -12.54 -9.34 3.76
C LEU A 16 -11.32 -10.27 3.70
N PHE A 17 -10.25 -9.87 3.01
CA PHE A 17 -9.05 -10.70 2.79
C PHE A 17 -9.31 -12.08 2.15
N SER A 18 -10.47 -12.27 1.50
CA SER A 18 -10.87 -13.58 0.98
C SER A 18 -10.04 -14.03 -0.22
N TRP A 19 -9.38 -13.10 -0.93
CA TRP A 19 -8.45 -13.40 -2.01
C TRP A 19 -7.24 -14.23 -1.55
N MET A 20 -6.90 -14.18 -0.26
CA MET A 20 -5.76 -14.89 0.32
C MET A 20 -6.10 -16.34 0.71
N ASN A 21 -7.39 -16.69 0.80
CA ASN A 21 -7.86 -18.01 1.22
C ASN A 21 -7.26 -19.20 0.43
N PRO A 22 -7.10 -19.15 -0.91
CA PRO A 22 -6.49 -20.24 -1.65
C PRO A 22 -5.03 -20.52 -1.24
N LEU A 23 -4.26 -19.46 -0.95
CA LEU A 23 -2.87 -19.59 -0.52
C LEU A 23 -2.78 -20.18 0.89
N LEU A 24 -3.64 -19.71 1.80
CA LEU A 24 -3.71 -20.26 3.16
C LEU A 24 -4.13 -21.74 3.17
N SER A 25 -5.12 -22.11 2.36
CA SER A 25 -5.56 -23.50 2.22
C SER A 25 -4.46 -24.41 1.68
N LEU A 26 -3.63 -23.91 0.75
CA LEU A 26 -2.51 -24.66 0.21
C LEU A 26 -1.42 -24.87 1.26
N GLY A 27 -1.06 -23.82 2.01
CA GLY A 27 -0.09 -23.88 3.10
C GLY A 27 -0.54 -24.77 4.26
N PHE A 28 -1.85 -24.91 4.47
CA PHE A 28 -2.40 -25.87 5.43
C PHE A 28 -2.21 -27.33 4.99
N LYS A 29 -2.24 -27.60 3.67
CA LYS A 29 -2.13 -28.96 3.13
C LYS A 29 -0.69 -29.41 2.90
N LYS A 30 0.20 -28.49 2.52
CA LYS A 30 1.61 -28.76 2.27
C LYS A 30 2.48 -27.55 2.63
N PRO A 31 3.75 -27.76 3.00
CA PRO A 31 4.74 -26.69 3.01
C PRO A 31 4.79 -26.01 1.64
N LEU A 32 4.76 -24.67 1.63
CA LEU A 32 4.75 -23.89 0.39
C LEU A 32 6.13 -23.91 -0.28
N SER A 33 6.15 -24.23 -1.56
CA SER A 33 7.34 -24.06 -2.41
C SER A 33 7.37 -22.65 -3.00
N ARG A 34 8.51 -22.22 -3.53
CA ARG A 34 8.63 -20.87 -4.11
C ARG A 34 7.74 -20.68 -5.33
N GLU A 35 7.46 -21.74 -6.08
CA GLU A 35 6.55 -21.68 -7.23
C GLU A 35 5.07 -21.46 -6.83
N ASP A 36 4.70 -21.81 -5.59
CA ASP A 36 3.34 -21.65 -5.08
C ASP A 36 3.05 -20.19 -4.66
N ILE A 37 4.10 -19.38 -4.46
CA ILE A 37 3.97 -17.99 -4.03
C ILE A 37 3.66 -17.11 -5.25
N PRO A 38 2.55 -16.34 -5.22
CA PRO A 38 2.23 -15.42 -6.29
C PRO A 38 3.28 -14.31 -6.39
N THR A 39 3.66 -13.96 -7.62
CA THR A 39 4.56 -12.82 -7.88
C THR A 39 3.88 -11.51 -7.51
N VAL A 40 4.68 -10.52 -7.11
CA VAL A 40 4.24 -9.16 -6.79
C VAL A 40 3.33 -8.60 -7.89
N VAL A 41 2.33 -7.83 -7.47
CA VAL A 41 1.45 -7.14 -8.42
C VAL A 41 2.20 -5.96 -9.05
N PRO A 42 1.92 -5.58 -10.31
CA PRO A 42 2.63 -4.50 -10.99
C PRO A 42 2.63 -3.18 -10.21
N GLU A 43 1.58 -2.92 -9.44
CA GLU A 43 1.43 -1.71 -8.64
C GLU A 43 2.44 -1.60 -7.49
N ASP A 44 2.89 -2.76 -6.99
CA ASP A 44 3.82 -2.91 -5.86
C ASP A 44 5.26 -3.21 -6.32
N GLU A 45 5.52 -3.16 -7.63
CA GLU A 45 6.86 -3.38 -8.18
C GLU A 45 7.82 -2.23 -7.82
N ALA A 46 9.06 -2.59 -7.47
CA ALA A 46 10.10 -1.65 -7.08
C ALA A 46 10.47 -0.67 -8.21
N GLU A 47 10.44 -1.12 -9.46
CA GLU A 47 10.69 -0.27 -10.63
C GLU A 47 9.62 0.81 -10.77
N LEU A 48 8.34 0.46 -10.61
CA LEU A 48 7.26 1.43 -10.65
C LEU A 48 7.37 2.45 -9.51
N ALA A 49 7.68 1.98 -8.29
CA ALA A 49 7.90 2.86 -7.14
C ALA A 49 9.07 3.84 -7.37
N TYR A 50 10.18 3.35 -7.93
CA TYR A 50 11.33 4.16 -8.29
C TYR A 50 10.98 5.22 -9.34
N ASN A 51 10.25 4.83 -10.39
CA ASN A 51 9.83 5.73 -11.47
C ASN A 51 8.90 6.84 -10.96
N LYS A 52 7.93 6.53 -10.10
CA LYS A 52 7.06 7.54 -9.46
C LYS A 52 7.87 8.52 -8.60
N PHE A 53 8.80 8.00 -7.80
CA PHE A 53 9.67 8.81 -6.95
C PHE A 53 10.60 9.71 -7.74
N SER A 54 11.28 9.17 -8.76
CA SER A 54 12.26 9.92 -9.56
C SER A 54 11.61 11.07 -10.33
N GLN A 55 10.40 10.87 -10.86
CA GLN A 55 9.60 11.93 -11.48
C GLN A 55 9.26 13.04 -10.48
N ALA A 56 8.71 12.68 -9.31
CA ALA A 56 8.35 13.66 -8.28
C ALA A 56 9.58 14.42 -7.75
N TRP A 57 10.71 13.73 -7.62
CA TRP A 57 11.99 14.31 -7.23
C TRP A 57 12.50 15.32 -8.27
N ALA A 58 12.47 14.96 -9.56
CA ALA A 58 12.87 15.85 -10.65
C ALA A 58 12.02 17.12 -10.68
N THR A 59 10.69 17.01 -10.51
CA THR A 59 9.79 18.18 -10.42
C THR A 59 10.17 19.10 -9.25
N LEU A 60 10.51 18.52 -8.09
CA LEU A 60 10.91 19.30 -6.91
C LEU A 60 12.28 19.98 -7.07
N LEU A 61 13.18 19.42 -7.88
CA LEU A 61 14.44 20.05 -8.24
C LEU A 61 14.23 21.24 -9.19
N THR A 62 13.32 21.12 -10.17
CA THR A 62 13.02 22.19 -11.14
C THR A 62 12.25 23.36 -10.54
N GLU A 63 11.43 23.13 -9.50
CA GLU A 63 10.66 24.17 -8.79
C GLU A 63 11.55 25.11 -7.93
N GLY A 64 12.87 24.99 -7.97
CA GLY A 64 13.78 25.95 -7.33
C GLY A 64 13.72 25.91 -5.79
N SER A 65 13.96 24.74 -5.19
CA SER A 65 13.97 24.60 -3.73
C SER A 65 15.27 25.14 -3.10
N SER A 66 15.40 26.47 -3.10
CA SER A 66 16.58 27.21 -2.63
C SER A 66 16.76 27.20 -1.09
N LYS A 67 15.80 26.70 -0.30
CA LYS A 67 15.82 26.91 1.17
C LYS A 67 16.07 25.68 2.06
N ASN A 68 15.88 24.42 1.63
CA ASN A 68 16.18 23.29 2.53
C ASN A 68 16.30 21.92 1.84
N LYS A 69 17.52 21.49 1.48
CA LYS A 69 17.78 20.18 0.87
C LYS A 69 17.40 18.99 1.77
N ARG A 70 17.41 19.19 3.10
CA ARG A 70 17.19 18.13 4.11
C ARG A 70 15.79 17.52 4.05
N ASN A 71 14.81 18.28 3.56
CA ASN A 71 13.40 17.87 3.52
C ASN A 71 12.93 17.44 2.12
N LEU A 72 13.80 17.47 1.10
CA LEU A 72 13.39 17.14 -0.26
C LEU A 72 12.95 15.69 -0.39
N VAL A 73 13.62 14.76 0.31
CA VAL A 73 13.32 13.31 0.18
C VAL A 73 11.96 13.02 0.76
N PHE A 74 11.72 13.48 1.98
CA PHE A 74 10.40 13.39 2.61
C PHE A 74 9.32 14.10 1.81
N ARG A 75 9.62 15.25 1.18
CA ARG A 75 8.66 15.96 0.33
C ARG A 75 8.33 15.20 -0.94
N ALA A 76 9.31 14.55 -1.57
CA ALA A 76 9.09 13.70 -2.74
C ALA A 76 8.27 12.46 -2.38
N VAL A 77 8.63 11.76 -1.31
CA VAL A 77 7.86 10.60 -0.80
C VAL A 77 6.44 11.02 -0.44
N ALA A 78 6.28 12.12 0.31
CA ALA A 78 4.97 12.64 0.67
C ALA A 78 4.15 13.02 -0.55
N LYS A 79 4.75 13.60 -1.60
CA LYS A 79 4.06 13.96 -2.85
C LYS A 79 3.60 12.74 -3.63
N VAL A 80 4.41 11.67 -3.69
CA VAL A 80 4.04 10.42 -4.38
C VAL A 80 2.91 9.68 -3.68
N TYR A 81 3.01 9.53 -2.35
CA TYR A 81 2.10 8.68 -1.56
C TYR A 81 1.05 9.47 -0.77
N PHE A 82 0.77 10.72 -1.15
CA PHE A 82 -0.12 11.60 -0.38
C PHE A 82 -1.54 11.06 -0.31
N LYS A 83 -2.06 10.54 -1.43
CA LYS A 83 -3.45 10.07 -1.55
C LYS A 83 -3.69 8.84 -0.67
N GLU A 84 -2.76 7.89 -0.74
CA GLU A 84 -2.77 6.66 0.04
C GLU A 84 -2.60 6.97 1.53
N ASN A 85 -1.66 7.86 1.88
CA ASN A 85 -1.45 8.27 3.27
C ASN A 85 -2.65 8.98 3.88
N ILE A 86 -3.37 9.83 3.12
CA ILE A 86 -4.60 10.47 3.60
C ILE A 86 -5.66 9.41 3.90
N PHE A 87 -5.86 8.45 3.02
CA PHE A 87 -6.85 7.39 3.23
C PHE A 87 -6.56 6.61 4.51
N ILE A 88 -5.29 6.20 4.71
CA ILE A 88 -4.84 5.52 5.92
C ILE A 88 -5.09 6.40 7.17
N ALA A 89 -4.77 7.69 7.10
CA ALA A 89 -4.99 8.62 8.20
C ALA A 89 -6.48 8.75 8.58
N VAL A 90 -7.36 8.85 7.60
CA VAL A 90 -8.82 8.89 7.82
C VAL A 90 -9.31 7.60 8.47
N CYS A 91 -8.90 6.43 7.97
CA CYS A 91 -9.27 5.15 8.56
C CYS A 91 -8.77 5.01 10.02
N ALA A 92 -7.54 5.44 10.30
CA ALA A 92 -6.97 5.41 11.65
C ALA A 92 -7.72 6.36 12.61
N PHE A 93 -8.09 7.54 12.13
CA PHE A 93 -8.90 8.49 12.89
C PHE A 93 -10.27 7.91 13.23
N LEU A 94 -11.00 7.39 12.23
CA LEU A 94 -12.31 6.76 12.43
C LEU A 94 -12.25 5.60 13.43
N ARG A 95 -11.22 4.75 13.32
CA ARG A 95 -10.98 3.66 14.28
C ARG A 95 -10.80 4.18 15.70
N THR A 96 -10.02 5.25 15.87
CA THR A 96 -9.76 5.86 17.18
C THR A 96 -11.04 6.40 17.80
N VAL A 97 -11.85 7.11 17.01
CA VAL A 97 -13.17 7.61 17.45
C VAL A 97 -14.06 6.44 17.88
N ALA A 98 -14.16 5.38 17.07
CA ALA A 98 -14.97 4.21 17.40
C ALA A 98 -14.55 3.54 18.71
N VAL A 99 -13.24 3.39 18.95
CA VAL A 99 -12.70 2.80 20.18
C VAL A 99 -12.95 3.70 21.40
N VAL A 100 -12.82 5.02 21.25
CA VAL A 100 -13.10 5.98 22.33
C VAL A 100 -14.60 6.08 22.64
N SER A 101 -15.48 5.86 21.64
CA SER A 101 -16.93 5.81 21.86
C SER A 101 -17.42 4.48 22.45
N LEU A 102 -16.62 3.40 22.38
CA LEU A 102 -17.01 2.08 22.85
C LEU A 102 -17.35 2.05 24.36
N PRO A 103 -16.57 2.67 25.27
CA PRO A 103 -16.91 2.77 26.69
C PRO A 103 -18.15 3.62 27.00
N LEU A 104 -18.63 4.44 26.06
CA LEU A 104 -19.86 5.23 26.22
C LEU A 104 -21.11 4.42 25.85
N MET A 105 -20.96 3.35 25.07
CA MET A 105 -22.06 2.43 24.69
C MET A 105 -22.12 1.17 25.56
N LEU A 106 -21.09 0.90 26.37
CA LEU A 106 -21.01 -0.15 27.39
C LEU A 106 -21.54 0.37 28.73
#